data_AF-A0A314LEZ0-F1
#
_entry.id   AF-A0A314LEZ0-F1
#
_cell.length_a   1.000
_cell.length_b   1.000
_cell.length_c   1.000
_cell.angle_alpha   90.00
_cell.angle_beta   90.00
_cell.angle_gamma   90.00
#
_symmetry.space_group_name_H-M   'P 1'
#
loop_
_entity.id
_entity.type
_entity.pdbx_description
1 polymer ?
#
loop_
_entity_poly.entity_id
_entity_poly.type
_entity_poly.pdbx_seq_one_letter_code
_entity_poly.pdbx_strand_id
1 'polypeptide(L)'
;MIVEVQAKSTCKAESNTFEGFCVTKPPCRRACLKEKFTDGKCSKILRRCICYKPCVFDGKMINTGAETLAEEANTLAEALLEEEMMDN
;
A
#
# COMPACT_ATOMS: atom_id res chain seq x y z
N MET A 1 -27.87 -3.60 -17.41
CA MET A 1 -26.41 -3.81 -17.54
C MET A 1 -25.78 -3.35 -16.25
N ILE A 2 -25.31 -4.28 -15.41
CA ILE A 2 -24.55 -3.92 -14.21
C ILE A 2 -23.09 -3.85 -14.66
N VAL A 3 -22.52 -2.65 -14.68
CA VAL A 3 -21.10 -2.45 -14.94
C VAL A 3 -20.39 -2.53 -13.60
N GLU A 4 -19.75 -3.67 -13.33
CA GLU A 4 -18.83 -3.78 -12.20
C GLU A 4 -17.55 -3.02 -12.55
N VAL A 5 -17.47 -1.76 -12.12
CA VAL A 5 -16.18 -1.05 -12.10
C VAL A 5 -15.46 -1.51 -10.84
N GLN A 6 -14.50 -2.44 -10.98
CA GLN A 6 -13.46 -2.58 -9.97
C GLN A 6 -12.73 -1.24 -9.94
N ALA A 7 -13.02 -0.41 -8.94
CA ALA A 7 -12.33 0.84 -8.73
C ALA A 7 -10.85 0.52 -8.50
N LYS A 8 -10.04 0.63 -9.55
CA LYS A 8 -8.60 0.42 -9.47
C LYS A 8 -8.04 1.49 -8.53
N SER A 9 -7.81 1.08 -7.28
CA SER A 9 -7.36 1.95 -6.21
C SER A 9 -6.00 2.53 -6.56
N THR A 10 -5.86 3.83 -6.34
CA THR A 10 -4.65 4.57 -6.67
C THR A 10 -3.80 4.74 -5.41
N CYS A 11 -2.59 4.22 -5.45
CA CYS A 11 -1.60 4.36 -4.40
C CYS A 11 -0.87 5.69 -4.57
N LYS A 12 -0.64 6.38 -3.45
CA LYS A 12 0.06 7.66 -3.42
C LYS A 12 1.25 7.61 -2.46
N ALA A 13 2.35 8.27 -2.82
CA ALA A 13 3.50 8.46 -1.95
C ALA A 13 4.12 9.83 -2.23
N GLU A 14 4.83 10.40 -1.25
CA GLU A 14 5.68 11.57 -1.51
C GLU A 14 6.94 11.12 -2.27
N SER A 15 7.39 11.93 -3.23
CA SER A 15 8.59 11.67 -4.01
C SER A 15 9.84 11.78 -3.13
N ASN A 16 10.72 10.78 -3.19
CA ASN A 16 12.00 10.78 -2.47
C ASN A 16 13.10 11.53 -3.24
N THR A 17 12.91 11.74 -4.55
CA THR A 17 13.92 12.32 -5.44
C THR A 17 13.60 13.73 -5.90
N PHE A 18 12.40 14.25 -5.59
CA PHE A 18 12.01 15.60 -5.95
C PHE A 18 12.51 16.61 -4.91
N GLU A 19 13.33 17.56 -5.36
CA GLU A 19 13.89 18.59 -4.50
C GLU A 19 13.10 19.90 -4.56
N GLY A 20 12.99 20.57 -3.41
CA GLY A 20 12.37 21.89 -3.28
C GLY A 20 10.85 21.92 -3.38
N PHE A 21 10.29 23.11 -3.57
CA PHE A 21 8.84 23.31 -3.64
C PHE A 21 8.27 22.91 -5.01
N CYS A 22 7.27 22.04 -4.99
CA CYS A 22 6.51 21.64 -6.15
C CYS A 22 5.48 22.72 -6.52
N VAL A 23 5.77 23.46 -7.58
CA VAL A 23 4.86 24.48 -8.14
C VAL A 23 4.16 23.97 -9.40
N THR A 24 4.88 23.24 -10.26
CA THR A 24 4.38 22.77 -11.56
C THR A 24 4.44 21.25 -11.67
N LYS A 25 3.50 20.67 -12.41
CA LYS A 25 3.37 19.22 -12.60
C LYS A 25 4.57 18.56 -13.31
N PRO A 26 5.12 19.08 -14.42
CA PRO A 26 6.06 18.32 -15.26
C PRO A 26 7.37 17.90 -14.55
N PRO A 27 8.04 18.75 -13.75
CA PRO A 27 9.20 18.34 -12.97
C PRO A 27 8.88 17.22 -11.97
N CYS A 28 7.76 17.35 -11.23
CA CYS A 28 7.32 16.34 -10.27
C CYS A 28 6.98 15.01 -10.94
N ARG A 29 6.24 15.02 -12.06
CA ARG A 29 5.96 13.80 -12.81
C ARG A 29 7.25 13.08 -13.26
N ARG A 30 8.26 13.81 -13.72
CA ARG A 30 9.55 13.22 -14.14
C ARG A 30 10.28 12.53 -12.97
N ALA A 31 10.26 13.11 -11.78
CA ALA A 31 10.80 12.47 -10.58
C ALA A 31 10.04 11.17 -10.24
N CYS A 32 8.71 11.25 -10.21
CA CYS A 32 7.86 10.08 -9.93
C CYS A 32 8.04 8.92 -10.92
N LEU A 33 8.26 9.22 -12.21
CA LEU A 33 8.54 8.17 -13.21
C LEU A 33 9.87 7.44 -12.94
N LYS A 34 10.90 8.14 -12.42
CA LYS A 34 12.16 7.51 -12.00
C LYS A 34 11.95 6.58 -10.79
N GLU A 35 11.03 6.96 -9.90
CA GLU A 35 10.62 6.19 -8.71
C GLU A 35 9.62 5.07 -9.01
N LYS A 36 9.40 4.72 -10.29
CA LYS A 36 8.48 3.64 -10.74
C LYS A 36 7.00 3.92 -10.45
N PHE A 37 6.62 5.18 -10.30
CA PHE A 37 5.22 5.62 -10.33
C PHE A 37 4.81 5.95 -11.77
N THR A 38 3.50 6.13 -12.02
CA THR A 38 2.97 6.40 -13.36
C THR A 38 2.54 7.85 -13.56
N ASP A 39 2.30 8.61 -12.48
CA ASP A 39 2.04 10.05 -12.52
C ASP A 39 2.62 10.76 -11.27
N GLY A 40 2.63 12.09 -11.29
CA GLY A 40 3.00 12.93 -10.16
C GLY A 40 2.31 14.28 -10.20
N LYS A 41 1.92 14.84 -9.06
CA LYS A 41 1.27 16.16 -8.92
C LYS A 41 1.76 16.88 -7.68
N CYS A 42 1.76 18.21 -7.72
CA CYS A 42 2.07 19.04 -6.56
C CYS A 42 0.90 19.08 -5.58
N SER A 43 1.16 18.85 -4.30
CA SER A 43 0.19 19.12 -3.23
C SER A 43 -0.03 20.63 -3.08
N LYS A 44 -1.22 21.04 -2.65
CA LYS A 44 -1.61 22.45 -2.63
C LYS A 44 -0.94 23.25 -1.51
N ILE A 45 -1.01 22.73 -0.28
CA ILE A 45 -0.61 23.46 0.93
C ILE A 45 0.90 23.35 1.14
N LEU A 46 1.41 22.13 1.30
CA LEU A 46 2.83 21.88 1.59
C LEU A 46 3.73 21.91 0.36
N ARG A 47 3.15 22.05 -0.85
CA ARG A 47 3.90 22.07 -2.11
C ARG A 47 4.87 20.89 -2.26
N ARG A 48 4.46 19.71 -1.78
CA ARG A 48 5.20 18.45 -1.90
C ARG A 48 4.88 17.79 -3.24
N CYS A 49 5.84 17.09 -3.82
CA CYS A 49 5.57 16.26 -5.00
C CYS A 49 4.96 14.93 -4.56
N ILE A 50 3.72 14.67 -4.97
CA ILE A 50 3.01 13.42 -4.66
C ILE A 50 2.99 12.56 -5.93
N CYS A 51 3.52 11.35 -5.83
CA CYS A 51 3.54 10.34 -6.87
C CYS A 51 2.33 9.42 -6.79
N TYR A 52 1.85 8.95 -7.95
CA TYR A 52 0.67 8.11 -8.07
C TYR A 52 0.95 6.91 -8.94
N LYS A 53 0.45 5.74 -8.53
CA LYS A 53 0.43 4.53 -9.34
C LYS A 53 -0.82 3.71 -9.02
N PRO A 54 -1.30 2.87 -9.96
CA PRO A 54 -2.25 1.85 -9.58
C PRO A 54 -1.68 1.01 -8.44
N CYS A 55 -2.46 0.79 -7.40
CA CYS A 55 -2.08 -0.19 -6.41
C CYS A 55 -2.10 -1.57 -7.06
N VAL A 56 -1.12 -2.40 -6.70
CA VAL A 56 -1.15 -3.82 -7.03
C VAL A 56 -1.84 -4.49 -5.85
N PHE A 57 -3.15 -4.69 -5.98
CA PHE A 57 -3.87 -5.61 -5.11
C PHE A 57 -3.86 -6.95 -5.82
N ASP A 58 -2.76 -7.70 -5.68
CA ASP A 58 -2.72 -9.06 -6.18
C ASP A 58 -3.66 -9.91 -5.33
N GLY A 59 -4.62 -10.58 -5.97
CA GLY A 59 -5.47 -11.58 -5.32
C GLY A 59 -4.66 -12.68 -4.59
N LYS A 60 -3.41 -12.89 -5.03
CA LYS A 60 -2.45 -13.75 -4.36
C LYS A 60 -1.97 -13.18 -3.01
N MET A 61 -1.76 -11.88 -2.91
CA MET A 61 -1.26 -11.23 -1.68
C MET A 61 -2.32 -11.22 -0.57
N ILE A 62 -3.61 -11.13 -0.93
CA ILE A 62 -4.71 -11.27 0.04
C ILE A 62 -4.85 -12.71 0.53
N ASN A 63 -4.71 -13.70 -0.36
CA ASN A 63 -4.82 -15.12 0.00
C ASN A 63 -3.65 -15.53 0.87
N THR A 64 -2.42 -15.16 0.49
CA THR A 64 -1.23 -15.41 1.30
C THR A 64 -1.31 -14.68 2.64
N GLY A 65 -1.81 -13.44 2.69
CA GLY A 65 -2.00 -12.74 3.96
C GLY A 65 -3.05 -13.40 4.87
N ALA A 66 -4.14 -13.92 4.30
CA ALA A 66 -5.16 -14.66 5.04
C ALA A 66 -4.63 -16.01 5.54
N GLU A 67 -3.85 -16.73 4.72
CA GLU A 67 -3.18 -17.97 5.08
C GLU A 67 -2.20 -17.76 6.25
N THR A 68 -1.35 -16.72 6.18
CA THR A 68 -0.40 -16.41 7.27
C THR A 68 -1.11 -16.04 8.57
N LEU A 69 -2.19 -15.27 8.50
CA LEU A 69 -2.98 -14.90 9.68
C LEU A 69 -3.68 -16.10 10.32
N ALA A 70 -4.15 -17.05 9.50
CA ALA A 70 -4.78 -18.27 9.99
C ALA A 70 -3.75 -19.18 10.70
N GLU A 71 -2.53 -19.27 10.16
CA GLU A 71 -1.45 -20.03 10.77
C GLU A 71 -1.00 -19.42 12.11
N GLU A 72 -0.81 -18.09 12.16
CA GLU A 72 -0.51 -17.38 13.41
C GLU A 72 -1.61 -17.56 14.47
N ALA A 73 -2.89 -17.53 14.07
CA ALA A 73 -4.01 -17.76 14.98
C ALA A 73 -4.05 -19.19 15.52
N ASN A 74 -3.72 -20.19 14.69
CA ASN A 74 -3.66 -21.59 15.12
C ASN A 74 -2.51 -21.82 16.11
N THR A 75 -1.31 -21.28 15.83
CA THR A 75 -0.16 -21.40 16.75
C THR A 75 -0.46 -20.74 18.10
N LEU A 76 -1.14 -19.59 18.11
CA LEU A 76 -1.56 -18.94 19.35
C LEU A 76 -2.58 -19.79 20.11
N ALA A 77 -3.53 -20.40 19.41
CA ALA A 77 -4.54 -21.27 20.02
C ALA A 77 -3.89 -22.51 20.66
N GLU A 78 -2.91 -23.13 19.99
CA GLU A 78 -2.14 -24.26 20.53
C GLU A 78 -1.36 -23.86 21.79
N ALA A 79 -0.67 -22.71 21.78
CA ALA A 79 0.06 -22.21 22.94
C ALA A 79 -0.84 -21.95 24.15
N LEU A 80 -2.05 -21.40 23.94
CA LEU A 80 -3.02 -21.18 25.03
C LEU A 80 -3.54 -22.48 25.64
N LEU A 81 -3.74 -23.52 24.82
CA LEU A 81 -4.14 -24.84 25.31
C LEU A 81 -3.06 -25.50 26.18
N GLU A 82 -1.78 -25.30 25.85
CA GLU A 82 -0.67 -25.80 26.67
C GLU A 82 -0.57 -25.09 28.03
N GLU A 83 -0.86 -23.78 28.08
CA GLU A 83 -0.93 -23.03 29.35
C GLU A 83 -2.07 -23.53 30.25
N GLU A 84 -3.27 -23.75 29.71
CA GLU A 84 -4.43 -24.26 30.48
C GLU A 84 -4.20 -25.68 31.06
N MET A 85 -3.34 -26.49 30.44
CA MET A 85 -3.02 -27.84 30.88
C MET A 85 -1.92 -27.90 31.96
N MET A 86 -1.18 -26.82 32.22
CA MET A 86 -0.15 -26.77 33.26
C MET A 86 -0.66 -26.33 34.65
N ASP A 87 -1.91 -25.89 34.76
CA ASP A 87 -2.51 -25.37 36.00
C ASP A 87 -3.30 -26.43 36.82
N ASN A 88 -3.15 -27.74 36.54
CA ASN A 88 -3.83 -28.81 37.29
C ASN A 88 -2.88 -29.85 37.93
#